data_AF-A0A1H0V164-F1
#
_entry.id   AF-A0A1H0V164-F1
#
_cell.length_a   1.000
_cell.length_b   1.000
_cell.length_c   1.000
_cell.angle_alpha   90.00
_cell.angle_beta   90.00
_cell.angle_gamma   90.00
#
_symmetry.space_group_name_H-M   'P 1'
#
loop_
_entity.id
_entity.type
_entity.pdbx_description
1 polymer ?
#
loop_
_entity_poly.entity_id
_entity_poly.type
_entity_poly.pdbx_seq_one_letter_code
_entity_poly.pdbx_strand_id
1 'polypeptide(L)'
;MKSTIIALLLLLACSTVCLAQCDKKLSLITSKTEHLDGSNNLERAVDEQTVIEIIDKKISVNIENGKQTLTGTIKSNTCDWKTPFKEGKSVINTTISDEDGGGEKDYVLTIEGKDGKVTLTAESVQDPDRKLRFVLDKFEEKK
;
A
#
# COMPACT_ATOMS: atom_id res chain seq x y z
N MET A 1 -4.64 -14.39 -43.25
CA MET A 1 -3.86 -15.16 -42.25
C MET A 1 -2.68 -14.39 -41.64
N LYS A 2 -2.11 -13.36 -42.28
CA LYS A 2 -1.03 -12.54 -41.67
C LYS A 2 -1.54 -11.52 -40.62
N SER A 3 -2.75 -10.98 -40.78
CA SER A 3 -3.29 -9.96 -39.86
C SER A 3 -3.86 -10.49 -38.54
N THR A 4 -4.18 -11.79 -38.45
CA THR A 4 -4.74 -12.40 -37.22
C THR A 4 -3.67 -12.76 -36.19
N ILE A 5 -2.41 -12.90 -36.61
CA ILE A 5 -1.27 -13.21 -35.72
C ILE A 5 -0.85 -11.96 -34.91
N ILE A 6 -0.99 -10.77 -35.50
CA ILE A 6 -0.61 -9.50 -34.87
C ILE A 6 -1.54 -9.17 -33.69
N ALA A 7 -2.84 -9.46 -33.81
CA ALA A 7 -3.81 -9.22 -32.74
C ALA A 7 -3.54 -10.09 -31.50
N LEU A 8 -3.02 -11.31 -31.67
CA LEU A 8 -2.71 -12.22 -30.57
C LEU A 8 -1.44 -11.80 -29.80
N LEU A 9 -0.44 -11.21 -30.49
CA LEU A 9 0.76 -10.68 -29.84
C LEU A 9 0.49 -9.39 -29.04
N LEU A 10 -0.47 -8.55 -29.44
CA LEU A 10 -0.81 -7.33 -28.67
C LEU A 10 -1.54 -7.65 -27.36
N LEU A 11 -2.39 -8.68 -27.32
CA LEU A 11 -3.14 -9.05 -26.12
C LEU A 11 -2.25 -9.60 -24.99
N LEU A 12 -1.12 -10.23 -25.34
CA LEU A 12 -0.14 -10.75 -24.37
C LEU A 12 0.75 -9.66 -23.75
N ALA A 13 0.88 -8.49 -24.40
CA ALA A 13 1.71 -7.40 -23.90
C ALA A 13 1.01 -6.52 -22.85
N CYS A 14 -0.33 -6.52 -22.79
CA CYS A 14 -1.07 -5.70 -21.82
C CYS A 14 -1.06 -6.27 -20.39
N SER A 15 -0.89 -7.58 -20.21
CA SER A 15 -0.93 -8.20 -18.88
C SER A 15 0.36 -8.01 -18.07
N THR A 16 1.50 -7.75 -18.72
CA THR A 16 2.79 -7.62 -18.02
C THR A 16 2.99 -6.26 -17.36
N VAL A 17 2.30 -5.22 -17.84
CA VAL A 17 2.47 -3.84 -17.32
C VAL A 17 1.87 -3.69 -15.92
N CYS A 18 0.79 -4.41 -15.60
CA CYS A 18 0.15 -4.35 -14.29
C CYS A 18 0.98 -5.05 -13.19
N LEU A 19 1.75 -6.08 -13.55
CA LEU A 19 2.55 -6.85 -12.59
C LEU A 19 3.80 -6.10 -12.13
N ALA A 20 4.47 -5.35 -13.03
CA ALA A 20 5.73 -4.69 -12.75
C ALA A 20 5.66 -3.57 -11.68
N GLN A 21 4.47 -3.07 -11.36
CA GLN A 21 4.28 -2.04 -10.35
C GLN A 21 4.19 -2.60 -8.94
N CYS A 22 3.79 -3.87 -8.80
CA CYS A 22 3.70 -4.57 -7.53
C CYS A 22 5.07 -4.94 -6.97
N ASP A 23 6.08 -5.02 -7.84
CA ASP A 23 7.47 -5.38 -7.47
C ASP A 23 8.35 -4.14 -7.21
N LYS A 24 7.77 -2.95 -7.17
CA LYS A 24 8.51 -1.72 -6.89
C LYS A 24 8.83 -1.60 -5.41
N LYS A 25 10.03 -1.10 -5.11
CA LYS A 25 10.43 -0.72 -3.76
C LYS A 25 9.88 0.67 -3.48
N LEU A 26 9.07 0.82 -2.44
CA LEU A 26 8.34 2.05 -2.14
C LEU A 26 8.78 2.63 -0.80
N SER A 27 8.85 3.97 -0.75
CA SER A 27 8.92 4.76 0.48
C SER A 27 7.70 5.69 0.52
N LEU A 28 6.84 5.49 1.50
CA LEU A 28 5.65 6.29 1.73
C LEU A 28 5.89 7.14 2.97
N ILE A 29 5.82 8.46 2.83
CA ILE A 29 6.05 9.39 3.94
C ILE A 29 4.77 10.16 4.17
N THR A 30 4.38 10.23 5.44
CA THR A 30 3.19 10.94 5.90
C THR A 30 3.50 11.67 7.21
N SER A 31 2.80 12.77 7.43
CA SER A 31 2.82 13.58 8.65
C SER A 31 1.50 13.50 9.41
N LYS A 32 0.55 12.69 8.91
CA LYS A 32 -0.80 12.58 9.48
C LYS A 32 -1.41 11.20 9.29
N THR A 33 -1.87 10.65 10.40
CA THR A 33 -2.65 9.41 10.44
C THR A 33 -4.09 9.71 10.82
N GLU A 34 -5.03 9.29 9.99
CA GLU A 34 -6.47 9.40 10.24
C GLU A 34 -7.00 8.05 10.74
N HIS A 35 -7.77 8.08 11.82
CA HIS A 35 -8.50 6.94 12.32
C HIS A 35 -9.93 7.01 11.81
N LEU A 36 -10.34 5.98 11.09
CA LEU A 36 -11.66 5.90 10.49
C LEU A 36 -12.45 4.75 11.11
N ASP A 37 -13.77 4.91 11.16
CA ASP A 37 -14.70 3.84 11.47
C ASP A 37 -14.91 2.88 10.27
N GLY A 38 -15.68 1.80 10.46
CA GLY A 38 -15.98 0.82 9.42
C GLY A 38 -16.69 1.42 8.20
N SER A 39 -17.40 2.53 8.37
CA SER A 39 -18.07 3.29 7.30
C SER A 39 -17.16 4.31 6.60
N ASN A 40 -15.89 4.37 6.98
CA ASN A 40 -14.87 5.33 6.52
C ASN A 40 -15.12 6.78 6.95
N ASN A 41 -15.88 7.00 8.03
CA ASN A 41 -15.99 8.33 8.63
C ASN A 41 -14.74 8.61 9.48
N LEU A 42 -14.27 9.85 9.47
CA LEU A 42 -13.15 10.28 10.30
C LEU A 42 -13.58 10.37 11.77
N GLU A 43 -12.97 9.55 12.63
CA GLU A 43 -13.17 9.62 14.08
C GLU A 43 -12.17 10.57 14.74
N ARG A 44 -10.89 10.46 14.36
CA ARG A 44 -9.81 11.34 14.85
C ARG A 44 -8.64 11.38 13.88
N ALA A 45 -7.81 12.41 13.98
CA ALA A 45 -6.54 12.50 13.28
C ALA A 45 -5.40 12.75 14.28
N VAL A 46 -4.22 12.21 13.97
CA VAL A 46 -2.99 12.38 14.73
C VAL A 46 -1.95 12.96 13.79
N ASP A 47 -1.33 14.06 14.19
CA ASP A 47 -0.16 14.60 13.50
C ASP A 47 1.07 13.83 14.00
N GLU A 48 1.56 12.92 13.17
CA GLU A 48 2.72 12.08 13.46
C GLU A 48 3.49 11.80 12.17
N GLN A 49 4.81 11.91 12.22
CA GLN A 49 5.64 11.58 11.08
C GLN A 49 5.79 10.06 11.00
N THR A 50 5.34 9.45 9.92
CA THR A 50 5.47 8.01 9.67
C THR A 50 6.15 7.77 8.32
N VAL A 51 7.15 6.89 8.32
CA VAL A 51 7.82 6.40 7.11
C VAL A 51 7.50 4.92 6.97
N ILE A 52 6.90 4.54 5.85
CA ILE A 52 6.51 3.18 5.54
C ILE A 52 7.31 2.74 4.32
N GLU A 53 8.15 1.73 4.49
CA GLU A 53 8.92 1.16 3.39
C GLU A 53 8.37 -0.21 3.01
N ILE A 54 8.19 -0.42 1.71
CA ILE A 54 7.73 -1.69 1.14
C ILE A 54 8.84 -2.14 0.19
N ILE A 55 9.61 -3.13 0.59
CA ILE A 55 10.79 -3.59 -0.14
C ILE A 55 10.72 -5.11 -0.25
N ASP A 56 10.68 -5.59 -1.49
CA ASP A 56 10.52 -7.00 -1.82
C ASP A 56 9.26 -7.59 -1.15
N LYS A 57 9.42 -8.51 -0.19
CA LYS A 57 8.31 -9.08 0.59
C LYS A 57 8.20 -8.53 2.01
N LYS A 58 8.88 -7.43 2.32
CA LYS A 58 8.97 -6.86 3.65
C LYS A 58 8.34 -5.48 3.71
N ILE A 59 7.72 -5.20 4.85
CA ILE A 59 7.22 -3.89 5.22
C ILE A 59 7.97 -3.46 6.47
N SER A 60 8.43 -2.22 6.51
CA SER A 60 8.88 -1.57 7.73
C SER A 60 8.08 -0.28 7.94
N VAL A 61 7.68 -0.04 9.18
CA VAL A 61 6.97 1.18 9.58
C VAL A 61 7.79 1.82 10.68
N ASN A 62 8.14 3.09 10.50
CA ASN A 62 8.85 3.89 11.48
C ASN A 62 8.00 5.11 11.81
N ILE A 63 7.54 5.20 13.07
CA ILE A 63 6.69 6.28 13.56
C ILE A 63 7.54 7.19 14.47
N GLU A 64 7.39 8.49 14.29
CA GLU A 64 8.09 9.57 15.02
C GLU A 64 9.61 9.33 15.12
N ASN A 65 10.27 9.02 13.99
CA ASN A 65 11.72 8.81 13.89
C ASN A 65 12.26 7.71 14.84
N GLY A 66 11.54 6.60 14.92
CA GLY A 66 11.97 5.38 15.64
C GLY A 66 11.44 5.26 17.05
N LYS A 67 10.52 6.14 17.48
CA LYS A 67 9.81 5.97 18.76
C LYS A 67 8.99 4.68 18.79
N GLN A 68 8.43 4.30 17.65
CA GLN A 68 7.80 3.00 17.46
C GLN A 68 8.21 2.47 16.08
N THR A 69 8.57 1.19 16.04
CA THR A 69 8.84 0.49 14.79
C THR A 69 7.98 -0.76 14.68
N LEU A 70 7.47 -1.03 13.49
CA LEU A 70 6.75 -2.23 13.15
C LEU A 70 7.41 -2.89 11.93
N THR A 71 7.31 -4.21 11.86
CA THR A 71 7.76 -4.96 10.69
C THR A 71 6.64 -5.83 10.16
N GLY A 72 6.63 -6.10 8.86
CA GLY A 72 5.63 -6.95 8.26
C GLY A 72 6.15 -7.78 7.11
N THR A 73 5.45 -8.88 6.85
CA THR A 73 5.70 -9.77 5.72
C THR A 73 4.51 -9.77 4.78
N ILE A 74 4.76 -9.56 3.48
CA ILE A 74 3.74 -9.58 2.44
C ILE A 74 3.36 -11.02 2.10
N LYS A 75 2.08 -11.36 2.26
CA LYS A 75 1.50 -12.65 1.86
C LYS A 75 1.16 -12.67 0.39
N SER A 76 0.53 -11.59 -0.10
CA SER A 76 0.17 -11.39 -1.49
C SER A 76 -0.03 -9.92 -1.78
N ASN A 77 0.12 -9.54 -3.05
CA ASN A 77 -0.18 -8.20 -3.54
C ASN A 77 -0.87 -8.27 -4.90
N THR A 78 -1.71 -7.28 -5.17
CA THR A 78 -2.34 -7.07 -6.48
C THR A 78 -2.23 -5.59 -6.82
N CYS A 79 -2.05 -5.30 -8.10
CA CYS A 79 -1.91 -3.94 -8.61
C CYS A 79 -2.83 -3.76 -9.80
N ASP A 80 -3.66 -2.73 -9.72
CA ASP A 80 -4.59 -2.31 -10.76
C ASP A 80 -4.49 -0.79 -10.90
N TRP A 81 -3.37 -0.34 -11.49
CA TRP A 81 -3.18 1.06 -11.80
C TRP A 81 -3.38 1.32 -13.28
N LYS A 82 -4.29 2.25 -13.57
CA LYS A 82 -4.39 2.86 -14.89
C LYS A 82 -3.21 3.80 -15.13
N THR A 83 -2.79 4.52 -14.09
CA THR A 83 -1.56 5.32 -14.09
C THR A 83 -0.92 5.20 -12.71
N PRO A 84 0.31 4.67 -12.61
CA PRO A 84 0.93 4.37 -11.32
C PRO A 84 0.91 5.58 -10.40
N PHE A 85 0.41 5.37 -9.18
CA PHE A 85 0.32 6.35 -8.11
C PHE A 85 -0.44 7.64 -8.46
N LYS A 86 -1.32 7.58 -9.47
CA LYS A 86 -2.23 8.68 -9.84
C LYS A 86 -3.67 8.22 -9.90
N GLU A 87 -3.91 7.11 -10.59
CA GLU A 87 -5.26 6.57 -10.83
C GLU A 87 -5.21 5.04 -10.76
N GLY A 88 -5.86 4.50 -9.73
CA GLY A 88 -5.94 3.06 -9.46
C GLY A 88 -5.44 2.71 -8.06
N LYS A 89 -5.13 1.43 -7.83
CA LYS A 89 -4.74 0.96 -6.49
C LYS A 89 -3.84 -0.26 -6.49
N SER A 90 -3.12 -0.41 -5.38
CA SER A 90 -2.50 -1.67 -4.95
C SER A 90 -3.19 -2.17 -3.69
N VAL A 91 -3.43 -3.48 -3.60
CA VAL A 91 -3.92 -4.16 -2.40
C VAL A 91 -2.89 -5.18 -1.95
N ILE A 92 -2.42 -5.08 -0.72
CA ILE A 92 -1.34 -5.88 -0.14
C ILE A 92 -1.89 -6.56 1.12
N ASN A 93 -1.92 -7.89 1.12
CA ASN A 93 -2.23 -8.67 2.31
C ASN A 93 -0.93 -8.95 3.06
N THR A 94 -0.87 -8.65 4.35
CA THR A 94 0.36 -8.73 5.14
C THR A 94 0.08 -9.17 6.58
N THR A 95 1.10 -9.73 7.24
CA THR A 95 1.15 -9.83 8.70
C THR A 95 2.15 -8.80 9.20
N ILE A 96 1.75 -7.99 10.20
CA ILE A 96 2.58 -6.97 10.84
C ILE A 96 2.72 -7.31 12.33
N SER A 97 3.92 -7.14 12.87
CA SER A 97 4.26 -7.31 14.28
C SER A 97 5.03 -6.09 14.79
N ASP A 98 5.11 -5.98 16.11
CA ASP A 98 6.02 -5.05 16.78
C ASP A 98 7.49 -5.49 16.57
N GLU A 99 8.46 -4.65 16.94
CA GLU A 99 9.90 -4.87 16.72
C GLU A 99 10.42 -6.21 17.28
N ASP A 100 9.91 -6.65 18.42
CA ASP A 100 10.29 -7.91 19.06
C ASP A 100 9.57 -9.16 18.47
N GLY A 101 8.79 -8.99 17.41
CA GLY A 101 7.96 -10.06 16.83
C GLY A 101 6.69 -10.40 17.63
N GLY A 102 6.41 -9.62 18.68
CA GLY A 102 5.17 -9.71 19.43
C GLY A 102 3.97 -9.13 18.68
N GLY A 103 2.77 -9.58 19.04
CA GLY A 103 1.52 -8.91 18.63
C GLY A 103 1.17 -9.03 17.15
N GLU A 104 1.57 -10.12 16.48
CA GLU A 104 1.24 -10.37 15.06
C GLU A 104 -0.24 -10.16 14.75
N LYS A 105 -0.52 -9.31 13.76
CA LYS A 105 -1.85 -9.02 13.25
C LYS A 105 -1.84 -9.02 11.73
N ASP A 106 -2.95 -9.46 11.16
CA ASP A 106 -3.11 -9.45 9.71
C ASP A 106 -3.77 -8.14 9.27
N TYR A 107 -3.24 -7.56 8.20
CA TYR A 107 -3.75 -6.34 7.61
C TYR A 107 -3.95 -6.49 6.11
N VAL A 108 -4.99 -5.80 5.64
CA VAL A 108 -5.16 -5.46 4.23
C VAL A 108 -4.73 -4.00 4.07
N LEU A 109 -3.64 -3.80 3.34
CA LEU A 109 -3.13 -2.48 3.01
C LEU A 109 -3.59 -2.10 1.60
N THR A 110 -4.25 -0.96 1.46
CA THR A 110 -4.69 -0.42 0.16
C THR A 110 -3.99 0.90 -0.11
N ILE A 111 -3.11 0.93 -1.10
CA ILE A 111 -2.54 2.17 -1.64
C ILE A 111 -3.42 2.60 -2.80
N GLU A 112 -4.11 3.73 -2.70
CA GLU A 112 -5.04 4.20 -3.73
C GLU A 112 -4.65 5.60 -4.17
N GLY A 113 -4.55 5.80 -5.49
CA GLY A 113 -4.46 7.11 -6.12
C GLY A 113 -5.78 7.45 -6.78
N LYS A 114 -6.40 8.53 -6.33
CA LYS A 114 -7.69 9.02 -6.83
C LYS A 114 -7.80 10.52 -6.57
N ASP A 115 -8.40 11.27 -7.50
CA ASP A 115 -8.66 12.71 -7.38
C ASP A 115 -7.40 13.54 -7.05
N GLY A 116 -6.25 13.12 -7.60
CA GLY A 116 -4.96 13.78 -7.40
C GLY A 116 -4.33 13.56 -6.03
N LYS A 117 -4.88 12.67 -5.21
CA LYS A 117 -4.35 12.30 -3.89
C LYS A 117 -3.95 10.83 -3.87
N VAL A 118 -2.90 10.52 -3.11
CA VAL A 118 -2.51 9.13 -2.82
C VAL A 118 -2.67 8.90 -1.33
N THR A 119 -3.33 7.81 -0.98
CA THR A 119 -3.53 7.39 0.41
C THR A 119 -3.13 5.94 0.58
N LEU A 120 -2.66 5.61 1.77
CA LEU A 120 -2.54 4.23 2.22
C LEU A 120 -3.59 4.00 3.30
N THR A 121 -4.45 3.01 3.13
CA THR A 121 -5.40 2.57 4.18
C THR A 121 -4.96 1.21 4.71
N ALA A 122 -4.85 1.08 6.02
CA ALA A 122 -4.60 -0.18 6.72
C ALA A 122 -5.87 -0.62 7.46
N GLU A 123 -6.34 -1.81 7.14
CA GLU A 123 -7.51 -2.44 7.75
C GLU A 123 -7.09 -3.74 8.43
N SER A 124 -7.36 -3.89 9.72
CA SER A 124 -7.06 -5.13 10.43
C SER A 124 -8.08 -6.20 10.03
N VAL A 125 -7.61 -7.39 9.68
CA VAL A 125 -8.49 -8.54 9.39
C VAL A 125 -9.27 -8.95 10.66
N GLN A 126 -8.69 -8.73 11.84
CA GLN A 126 -9.30 -9.05 13.12
C GLN A 126 -10.30 -7.98 13.60
N ASP A 127 -10.16 -6.74 13.13
CA ASP A 127 -11.01 -5.60 13.52
C ASP A 127 -11.23 -4.66 12.31
N PRO A 128 -12.08 -5.07 11.35
CA PRO A 128 -12.30 -4.31 10.11
C PRO A 128 -13.10 -3.02 10.32
N ASP A 129 -13.76 -2.88 11.48
CA ASP A 129 -14.53 -1.70 11.85
C ASP A 129 -13.65 -0.51 12.25
N ARG A 130 -12.32 -0.70 12.29
CA ARG A 130 -11.35 0.36 12.54
C ARG A 130 -10.25 0.35 11.49
N LYS A 131 -10.04 1.51 10.88
CA LYS A 131 -9.06 1.68 9.80
C LYS A 131 -8.12 2.82 10.13
N LEU A 132 -6.89 2.70 9.67
CA LEU A 132 -5.92 3.78 9.65
C LEU A 132 -5.75 4.25 8.21
N ARG A 133 -5.89 5.55 7.95
CA ARG A 133 -5.60 6.14 6.65
C ARG A 133 -4.45 7.12 6.77
N PHE A 134 -3.41 6.87 6.02
CA PHE A 134 -2.24 7.71 5.89
C PHE A 134 -2.38 8.55 4.63
N VAL A 135 -2.45 9.87 4.78
CA VAL A 135 -2.42 10.80 3.65
C VAL A 135 -0.96 11.03 3.30
N LEU A 136 -0.55 10.63 2.08
CA LEU A 136 0.86 10.67 1.73
C LEU A 136 1.31 12.09 1.40
N ASP A 137 2.33 12.57 2.10
CA ASP A 137 3.02 13.82 1.77
C ASP A 137 4.04 13.61 0.65
N LYS A 138 4.68 12.43 0.67
CA LYS A 138 5.69 12.07 -0.31
C LYS A 138 5.62 10.59 -0.62
N PHE A 139 5.94 10.31 -1.88
CA PHE A 139 6.05 8.98 -2.44
C PHE A 139 7.35 8.89 -3.23
N GLU A 140 8.14 7.86 -2.98
CA GLU A 140 9.40 7.61 -3.70
C GLU A 140 9.52 6.14 -4.09
N GLU A 141 9.82 5.90 -5.38
CA GLU A 141 10.34 4.60 -5.81
C GLU A 141 11.82 4.52 -5.45
N LYS A 142 12.19 3.58 -4.59
CA LYS A 142 13.59 3.30 -4.27
C LYS A 142 14.23 2.49 -5.40
N LYS A 143 15.46 2.86 -5.76
CA LYS A 143 16.28 2.12 -6.74
C LYS A 143 16.88 0.87 -6.10
#